data_AF-A0A2J7VJI7-F1
#
_entry.id   AF-A0A2J7VJI7-F1
#
_cell.length_a   1.000
_cell.length_b   1.000
_cell.length_c   1.000
_cell.angle_alpha   90.00
_cell.angle_beta   90.00
_cell.angle_gamma   90.00
#
_symmetry.space_group_name_H-M   'P 1'
#
loop_
_entity.id
_entity.type
_entity.pdbx_description
1 polymer ?
#
loop_
_entity_poly.entity_id
_entity_poly.type
_entity_poly.pdbx_seq_one_letter_code
_entity_poly.pdbx_strand_id
1 'polypeptide(L)'
;MQGWHTTFLGMRGLPRDISDFEMKAFFTFDGAERDAINARRGDSHKLGLALHIGFLRMSGRLLGAFRVIPVALWRHLGNELGIAAPEVASLRAMYERGRTLFDHQQVACTVLGFQWMSEHQRRSLVRELRDCVFHGILDTHFRRSRTVFQRMADTVSD
;
A
#
# COMPACT_ATOMS: atom_id res chain seq x y z
N MET A 1 -6.71 6.08 11.73
CA MET A 1 -5.49 5.55 11.09
C MET A 1 -4.29 6.20 11.77
N GLN A 2 -3.28 5.43 12.18
CA GLN A 2 -2.07 6.00 12.76
C GLN A 2 -1.27 6.73 11.66
N GLY A 3 -0.79 7.95 11.91
CA GLY A 3 -0.21 8.83 10.87
C GLY A 3 1.05 8.32 10.18
N TRP A 4 1.67 7.25 10.69
CA TRP A 4 2.81 6.60 10.04
C TRP A 4 2.38 5.60 8.95
N HIS A 5 1.15 5.09 8.95
CA HIS A 5 0.66 4.22 7.86
C HIS A 5 0.57 4.98 6.52
N THR A 6 0.24 6.27 6.56
CA THR A 6 -0.01 7.05 5.35
C THR A 6 1.25 7.34 4.54
N THR A 7 2.44 7.17 5.11
CA THR A 7 3.73 7.37 4.43
C THR A 7 3.98 6.34 3.32
N PHE A 8 3.36 5.15 3.43
CA PHE A 8 3.52 4.07 2.46
C PHE A 8 2.49 4.09 1.32
N LEU A 9 1.41 4.86 1.48
CA LEU A 9 0.34 4.92 0.50
C LEU A 9 0.84 5.45 -0.84
N GLY A 10 0.50 4.75 -1.92
CA GLY A 10 0.89 5.13 -3.27
C GLY A 10 2.33 4.76 -3.66
N MET A 11 3.12 4.16 -2.75
CA MET A 11 4.46 3.69 -3.08
C MET A 11 4.42 2.63 -4.17
N ARG A 12 5.30 2.79 -5.17
CA ARG A 12 5.33 1.84 -6.29
C ARG A 12 6.15 0.59 -5.97
N GLY A 13 7.07 0.66 -5.01
CA GLY A 13 7.89 -0.48 -4.56
C GLY A 13 8.22 -0.40 -3.09
N LEU A 14 8.86 -1.45 -2.58
CA LEU A 14 9.18 -1.55 -1.17
C LEU A 14 10.28 -0.55 -0.76
N PRO A 15 10.14 0.10 0.40
CA PRO A 15 11.25 0.75 1.07
C PRO A 15 12.41 -0.23 1.26
N ARG A 16 13.65 0.28 1.22
CA ARG A 16 14.85 -0.54 1.51
C ARG A 16 14.93 -0.91 2.99
N ASP A 17 14.52 0.03 3.83
CA ASP A 17 14.57 -0.06 5.28
C ASP A 17 13.15 -0.07 5.83
N ILE A 18 12.54 -1.25 5.84
CA ILE A 18 11.27 -1.50 6.53
C ILE A 18 11.63 -2.02 7.92
N SER A 19 11.15 -1.38 8.96
CA SER A 19 11.37 -1.80 10.34
C SER A 19 10.59 -3.07 10.69
N ASP A 20 11.03 -3.81 11.70
CA ASP A 20 10.32 -5.00 12.18
C ASP A 20 8.87 -4.70 12.60
N PHE A 21 8.64 -3.50 13.13
CA PHE A 21 7.30 -3.03 13.48
C PHE A 21 6.40 -2.88 12.25
N GLU A 22 6.90 -2.23 11.19
CA GLU A 22 6.18 -2.10 9.92
C GLU A 22 5.99 -3.46 9.24
N MET A 23 6.97 -4.35 9.31
CA MET A 23 6.84 -5.72 8.82
C MET A 23 5.71 -6.47 9.55
N LYS A 24 5.65 -6.37 10.88
CA LYS A 24 4.57 -6.97 11.68
C LYS A 24 3.21 -6.34 11.38
N ALA A 25 3.15 -5.05 11.09
CA ALA A 25 1.87 -4.40 10.81
C ALA A 25 1.31 -4.76 9.43
N PHE A 26 2.17 -4.90 8.42
CA PHE A 26 1.75 -5.10 7.04
C PHE A 26 1.91 -6.51 6.50
N PHE A 27 2.74 -7.34 7.11
CA PHE A 27 3.08 -8.69 6.64
C PHE A 27 2.78 -9.76 7.70
N THR A 28 1.63 -9.61 8.35
CA THR A 28 0.95 -10.66 9.11
C THR A 28 -0.33 -11.05 8.38
N PHE A 29 -0.76 -12.29 8.56
CA PHE A 29 -1.87 -12.85 7.81
C PHE A 29 -2.97 -13.37 8.70
N ASP A 30 -4.21 -12.96 8.43
CA ASP A 30 -5.39 -13.52 9.07
C ASP A 30 -5.73 -14.93 8.53
N GLY A 31 -6.82 -15.52 9.02
CA GLY A 31 -7.23 -16.87 8.61
C GLY A 31 -7.51 -17.00 7.12
N ALA A 32 -8.27 -16.07 6.54
CA ALA A 32 -8.63 -16.11 5.12
C ALA A 32 -7.40 -15.91 4.22
N GLU A 33 -6.50 -15.03 4.64
CA GLU A 33 -5.22 -14.78 3.98
C GLU A 33 -4.32 -16.01 4.04
N ARG A 34 -4.22 -16.66 5.21
CA ARG A 34 -3.46 -17.90 5.38
C ARG A 34 -4.02 -19.04 4.54
N ASP A 35 -5.34 -19.18 4.45
CA ASP A 35 -5.97 -20.20 3.60
C ASP A 35 -5.64 -19.99 2.12
N ALA A 36 -5.73 -18.74 1.64
CA ALA A 36 -5.37 -18.38 0.27
C ALA A 36 -3.88 -18.61 -0.03
N ILE A 37 -3.00 -18.32 0.93
CA ILE A 37 -1.56 -18.60 0.83
C ILE A 37 -1.33 -20.12 0.78
N ASN A 38 -1.93 -20.88 1.69
CA ASN A 38 -1.73 -22.32 1.80
C ASN A 38 -2.30 -23.12 0.62
N ALA A 39 -3.29 -22.58 -0.09
CA ALA A 39 -3.79 -23.16 -1.33
C ALA A 39 -2.75 -23.20 -2.47
N ARG A 40 -1.66 -22.42 -2.38
CA ARG A 40 -0.60 -22.40 -3.39
C ARG A 40 0.35 -23.60 -3.24
N ARG A 41 0.69 -24.20 -4.38
CA ARG A 41 1.67 -25.29 -4.45
C ARG A 41 3.09 -24.73 -4.50
N GLY A 42 3.92 -25.15 -3.55
CA GLY A 42 5.34 -24.78 -3.47
C GLY A 42 5.59 -23.51 -2.66
N ASP A 43 6.64 -23.57 -1.86
CA ASP A 43 7.03 -22.55 -0.89
C ASP A 43 7.29 -21.18 -1.51
N SER A 44 7.93 -21.14 -2.69
CA SER A 44 8.15 -19.91 -3.45
C SER A 44 6.85 -19.22 -3.86
N HIS A 45 5.80 -19.98 -4.20
CA HIS A 45 4.49 -19.41 -4.56
C HIS A 45 3.74 -18.89 -3.34
N LYS A 46 3.83 -19.59 -2.20
CA LYS A 46 3.28 -19.14 -0.93
C LYS A 46 3.90 -17.81 -0.50
N LEU A 47 5.23 -17.74 -0.49
CA LEU A 47 5.98 -16.53 -0.16
C LEU A 47 5.71 -15.39 -1.14
N GLY A 48 5.62 -15.70 -2.44
CA GLY A 48 5.25 -14.74 -3.46
C GLY A 48 3.87 -14.14 -3.21
N LEU A 49 2.85 -14.96 -2.97
CA LEU A 49 1.50 -14.46 -2.69
C LEU A 49 1.44 -13.64 -1.40
N ALA A 50 2.09 -14.10 -0.33
CA ALA A 50 2.19 -13.38 0.93
C ALA A 50 2.82 -11.98 0.77
N LEU A 51 3.86 -11.88 -0.06
CA LEU A 51 4.45 -10.59 -0.44
C LEU A 51 3.46 -9.67 -1.15
N HIS A 52 2.66 -10.19 -2.08
CA HIS A 52 1.64 -9.39 -2.80
C HIS A 52 0.54 -8.90 -1.87
N ILE A 53 0.06 -9.74 -0.95
CA ILE A 53 -0.95 -9.36 0.05
C ILE A 53 -0.40 -8.23 0.92
N GLY A 54 0.78 -8.44 1.52
CA GLY A 54 1.36 -7.43 2.42
C GLY A 54 1.69 -6.12 1.71
N PHE A 55 2.21 -6.18 0.48
CA PHE A 55 2.51 -4.97 -0.30
C PHE A 55 1.25 -4.19 -0.70
N LEU A 56 0.18 -4.90 -1.11
CA LEU A 56 -1.09 -4.26 -1.46
C LEU A 56 -1.73 -3.60 -0.24
N ARG A 57 -1.70 -4.29 0.92
CA ARG A 57 -2.15 -3.72 2.20
C ARG A 57 -1.36 -2.48 2.61
N MET A 58 -0.04 -2.53 2.46
CA MET A 58 0.86 -1.44 2.84
C MET A 58 0.70 -0.21 1.95
N SER A 59 0.67 -0.40 0.63
CA SER A 59 0.80 0.70 -0.34
C SER A 59 -0.50 1.07 -1.05
N GLY A 60 -1.52 0.20 -1.01
CA GLY A 60 -2.70 0.30 -1.86
C GLY A 60 -2.39 0.09 -3.35
N ARG A 61 -1.20 -0.42 -3.71
CA ARG A 61 -0.77 -0.65 -5.09
C ARG A 61 -0.38 -2.10 -5.31
N LEU A 62 -0.55 -2.56 -6.55
CA LEU A 62 -0.06 -3.87 -6.98
C LEU A 62 1.46 -3.86 -7.14
N LEU A 63 2.12 -4.89 -6.61
CA LEU A 63 3.55 -5.12 -6.81
C LEU A 63 3.82 -5.64 -8.23
N GLY A 64 4.78 -5.04 -8.93
CA GLY A 64 5.22 -5.50 -10.26
C GLY A 64 6.36 -6.53 -10.21
N ALA A 65 6.59 -7.27 -11.30
CA ALA A 65 7.55 -8.39 -11.36
C ALA A 65 9.02 -8.02 -11.04
N PHE A 66 9.49 -6.83 -11.44
CA PHE A 66 10.91 -6.48 -11.39
C PHE A 66 11.24 -5.51 -10.26
N ARG A 67 11.05 -5.94 -9.00
CA ARG A 67 11.39 -5.13 -7.83
C ARG A 67 12.48 -5.79 -6.98
N VAL A 68 13.37 -4.95 -6.45
CA VAL A 68 14.31 -5.37 -5.40
C VAL A 68 13.50 -5.51 -4.11
N ILE A 69 13.47 -6.72 -3.56
CA ILE A 69 12.80 -7.03 -2.30
C ILE A 69 13.87 -7.18 -1.22
N PRO A 70 13.78 -6.46 -0.09
CA PRO A 70 14.76 -6.57 0.99
C PRO A 70 14.84 -8.00 1.54
N VAL A 71 16.06 -8.48 1.81
CA VAL A 71 16.29 -9.84 2.36
C VAL A 71 15.63 -10.01 3.72
N ALA A 72 15.63 -8.96 4.55
CA ALA A 72 14.96 -8.97 5.85
C ALA A 72 13.46 -9.29 5.72
N LEU A 73 12.80 -8.77 4.69
CA LEU A 73 11.39 -9.06 4.44
C LEU A 73 11.16 -10.52 4.04
N TRP A 74 12.04 -11.10 3.22
CA TRP A 74 11.96 -12.53 2.90
C TRP A 74 12.13 -13.42 4.12
N ARG A 75 13.03 -13.06 5.03
CA ARG A 75 13.21 -13.78 6.31
C ARG A 75 11.98 -13.65 7.19
N HIS A 76 11.41 -12.45 7.31
CA HIS A 76 10.17 -12.22 8.05
C HIS A 76 9.02 -13.08 7.51
N LEU A 77 8.81 -13.09 6.19
CA LEU A 77 7.78 -13.92 5.55
C LEU A 77 8.02 -15.42 5.72
N GLY A 78 9.28 -15.86 5.61
CA GLY A 78 9.66 -17.26 5.88
C GLY A 78 9.30 -17.66 7.31
N ASN A 79 9.64 -16.82 8.28
CA ASN A 79 9.31 -17.06 9.68
C ASN A 79 7.80 -17.07 9.94
N GLU A 80 7.04 -16.15 9.32
CA GLU A 80 5.58 -16.09 9.49
C GLU A 80 4.91 -17.36 8.94
N LEU A 81 5.37 -17.86 7.79
CA LEU A 81 4.75 -18.99 7.12
C LEU A 81 5.33 -20.34 7.53
N GLY A 82 6.39 -20.38 8.35
CA GLY A 82 7.13 -21.60 8.66
C GLY A 82 7.85 -22.19 7.44
N ILE A 83 8.29 -21.34 6.51
CA ILE A 83 8.93 -21.70 5.25
C ILE A 83 10.41 -21.30 5.30
N ALA A 84 11.30 -22.18 4.86
CA ALA A 84 12.73 -21.86 4.77
C ALA A 84 12.95 -20.64 3.86
N ALA A 85 13.85 -19.74 4.28
CA ALA A 85 14.13 -18.52 3.52
C ALA A 85 14.54 -18.88 2.08
N PRO A 86 13.82 -18.38 1.07
CA PRO A 86 14.01 -18.81 -0.31
C PRO A 86 15.30 -18.22 -0.89
N GLU A 87 15.84 -18.92 -1.89
CA GLU A 87 16.86 -18.33 -2.74
C GLU A 87 16.24 -17.22 -3.61
N VAL A 88 16.80 -16.00 -3.54
CA VAL A 88 16.27 -14.82 -4.24
C VAL A 88 16.23 -15.01 -5.77
N ALA A 89 17.16 -15.78 -6.32
CA ALA A 89 17.20 -16.11 -7.74
C ALA A 89 15.98 -16.95 -8.18
N SER A 90 15.62 -17.97 -7.40
CA SER A 90 14.46 -18.83 -7.65
C SER A 90 13.13 -18.05 -7.65
N LEU A 91 13.01 -17.03 -6.80
CA LEU A 91 11.84 -16.15 -6.76
C LEU A 91 11.77 -15.21 -7.97
N ARG A 92 12.91 -14.69 -8.44
CA ARG A 92 12.93 -13.86 -9.66
C ARG A 92 12.51 -14.65 -10.89
N ALA A 93 13.05 -15.86 -11.06
CA ALA A 93 12.70 -16.75 -12.16
C ALA A 93 11.20 -17.12 -12.18
N MET A 94 10.57 -17.23 -11.02
CA MET A 94 9.12 -17.49 -10.91
C MET A 94 8.27 -16.40 -11.60
N TYR A 95 8.69 -15.14 -11.52
CA TYR A 95 7.94 -14.00 -12.06
C TYR A 95 8.31 -13.62 -13.51
N GLU A 96 9.31 -14.26 -14.11
CA GLU A 96 9.54 -14.17 -15.56
C GLU A 96 8.31 -14.67 -16.35
N ARG A 97 7.58 -15.62 -15.77
CA ARG A 97 6.29 -16.09 -16.28
C ARG A 97 5.18 -15.15 -15.80
N GLY A 98 4.81 -14.17 -16.61
CA GLY A 98 3.82 -13.13 -16.26
C GLY A 98 2.47 -13.63 -15.74
N ARG A 99 2.07 -14.89 -16.04
CA ARG A 99 0.85 -15.51 -15.51
C ARG A 99 0.83 -15.61 -13.99
N THR A 100 1.95 -15.97 -13.36
CA THR A 100 2.04 -16.13 -11.90
C THR A 100 1.96 -14.78 -11.20
N LEU A 101 2.55 -13.74 -11.78
CA LEU A 101 2.43 -12.38 -11.27
C LEU A 101 0.96 -11.94 -11.21
N PHE A 102 0.26 -12.07 -12.33
CA PHE A 102 -1.14 -11.63 -12.44
C PHE A 102 -2.05 -12.40 -11.48
N ASP A 103 -1.86 -13.71 -11.38
CA ASP A 103 -2.62 -14.57 -10.48
C ASP A 103 -2.41 -14.19 -8.99
N HIS A 104 -1.16 -13.90 -8.58
CA HIS A 104 -0.91 -13.43 -7.22
C HIS A 104 -1.54 -12.05 -6.95
N GLN A 105 -1.47 -11.13 -7.93
CA GLN A 105 -2.12 -9.81 -7.82
C GLN A 105 -3.64 -9.94 -7.68
N GLN A 106 -4.25 -10.81 -8.50
CA GLN A 106 -5.68 -11.04 -8.49
C GLN A 106 -6.13 -11.61 -7.14
N VAL A 107 -5.47 -12.66 -6.64
CA VAL A 107 -5.81 -13.25 -5.34
C VAL A 107 -5.58 -12.29 -4.19
N ALA A 108 -4.49 -11.51 -4.21
CA ALA A 108 -4.27 -10.48 -3.20
C ALA A 108 -5.42 -9.44 -3.16
N CYS A 109 -5.90 -8.99 -4.32
CA CYS A 109 -7.08 -8.11 -4.37
C CYS A 109 -8.32 -8.77 -3.78
N THR A 110 -8.62 -10.01 -4.18
CA THR A 110 -9.81 -10.73 -3.71
C THR A 110 -9.79 -10.91 -2.20
N VAL A 111 -8.67 -11.38 -1.64
CA VAL A 111 -8.54 -11.66 -0.21
C VAL A 111 -8.63 -10.39 0.63
N LEU A 112 -8.01 -9.29 0.17
CA LEU A 112 -8.08 -7.99 0.86
C LEU A 112 -9.39 -7.23 0.59
N GLY A 113 -10.33 -7.81 -0.16
CA GLY A 113 -11.60 -7.17 -0.50
C GLY A 113 -11.47 -5.95 -1.43
N PHE A 114 -10.35 -5.81 -2.14
CA PHE A 114 -10.20 -4.75 -3.13
C PHE A 114 -11.16 -4.97 -4.29
N GLN A 115 -12.01 -3.98 -4.52
CA GLN A 115 -12.93 -3.92 -5.63
C GLN A 115 -12.36 -2.97 -6.68
N TRP A 116 -12.39 -3.38 -7.95
CA TRP A 116 -12.08 -2.46 -9.04
C TRP A 116 -13.18 -1.42 -9.13
N MET A 117 -12.81 -0.14 -9.06
CA MET A 117 -13.75 0.94 -9.33
C MET A 117 -14.14 0.91 -10.81
N SER A 118 -15.45 0.99 -11.08
CA SER A 118 -15.92 1.27 -12.43
C SER A 118 -15.43 2.64 -12.90
N GLU A 119 -15.35 2.85 -14.21
CA GLU A 119 -14.95 4.13 -14.79
C GLU A 119 -15.89 5.28 -14.37
N HIS A 120 -17.17 4.97 -14.11
CA HIS A 120 -18.12 5.93 -13.55
C HIS A 120 -17.75 6.31 -12.11
N GLN A 121 -17.55 5.32 -11.22
CA GLN A 121 -17.13 5.56 -9.82
C GLN A 121 -15.81 6.33 -9.76
N ARG A 122 -14.85 5.99 -10.63
CA ARG A 122 -13.57 6.70 -10.72
C ARG A 122 -13.75 8.16 -11.11
N ARG A 123 -14.59 8.45 -12.11
CA ARG A 123 -14.89 9.82 -12.53
C ARG A 123 -15.59 10.61 -11.42
N SER A 124 -16.56 10.01 -10.74
CA SER A 124 -17.22 10.65 -9.58
C SER A 124 -16.23 10.97 -8.48
N LEU A 125 -15.36 10.02 -8.08
CA LEU A 125 -14.33 10.27 -7.07
C LEU A 125 -13.37 11.39 -7.47
N VAL A 126 -12.89 11.39 -8.72
CA VAL A 126 -11.99 12.44 -9.21
C VAL A 126 -12.67 13.82 -9.19
N ARG A 127 -13.97 13.89 -9.49
CA ARG A 127 -14.75 15.13 -9.39
C ARG A 127 -14.83 15.60 -7.95
N GLU A 128 -15.24 14.74 -7.02
CA GLU A 128 -15.36 15.10 -5.60
C GLU A 128 -14.01 15.56 -5.03
N LEU A 129 -12.92 14.82 -5.28
CA LEU A 129 -11.58 15.20 -4.84
C LEU A 129 -11.15 16.55 -5.40
N ARG A 130 -11.47 16.82 -6.67
CA ARG A 130 -11.20 18.10 -7.30
C ARG A 130 -11.99 19.23 -6.62
N ASP A 131 -13.29 19.01 -6.39
CA ASP A 131 -14.17 19.99 -5.76
C ASP A 131 -13.72 20.27 -4.31
N CYS A 132 -13.33 19.24 -3.54
CA CYS A 132 -12.75 19.38 -2.21
C CYS A 132 -11.41 20.14 -2.21
N VAL A 133 -10.53 19.90 -3.19
CA VAL A 133 -9.26 20.63 -3.30
C VAL A 133 -9.52 22.09 -3.63
N PHE A 134 -10.43 22.40 -4.55
CA PHE A 134 -10.80 23.78 -4.86
C PHE A 134 -11.41 24.50 -3.66
N HIS A 135 -12.35 23.87 -2.96
CA HIS A 135 -12.96 24.47 -1.76
C HIS A 135 -11.96 24.60 -0.61
N GLY A 136 -11.11 23.60 -0.38
CA GLY A 136 -10.07 23.64 0.65
C GLY A 136 -9.00 24.71 0.39
N ILE A 137 -8.65 24.96 -0.88
CA ILE A 137 -7.77 26.07 -1.30
C ILE A 137 -8.48 27.41 -1.06
N LEU A 138 -9.77 27.54 -1.41
CA LEU A 138 -10.54 28.76 -1.15
C LEU A 138 -10.69 29.04 0.35
N ASP A 139 -10.94 28.03 1.18
CA ASP A 139 -11.04 28.17 2.64
C ASP A 139 -9.70 28.54 3.28
N THR A 140 -8.58 27.99 2.82
CA THR A 140 -7.24 28.37 3.31
C THR A 140 -6.84 29.78 2.86
N HIS A 141 -7.22 30.21 1.65
CA HIS A 141 -7.03 31.58 1.20
C HIS A 141 -7.94 32.58 1.94
N PHE A 142 -9.19 32.23 2.23
CA PHE A 142 -10.12 33.09 2.98
C PHE A 142 -9.69 33.24 4.45
N ARG A 143 -9.18 32.17 5.08
CA ARG A 143 -8.67 32.22 6.46
C ARG A 143 -7.39 33.06 6.58
N ARG A 144 -6.52 33.06 5.56
CA ARG A 144 -5.32 33.93 5.52
C ARG A 144 -5.66 35.43 5.39
N SER A 145 -6.69 35.78 4.63
CA SER A 145 -7.09 37.19 4.46
C SER A 145 -7.73 37.80 5.72
N ARG A 146 -8.43 37.01 6.54
CA ARG A 146 -9.01 37.48 7.81
C ARG A 146 -7.96 37.79 8.89
N THR A 147 -6.87 37.03 8.96
CA THR A 147 -5.81 37.27 9.96
C THR A 147 -5.02 38.55 9.68
N VAL A 148 -4.92 38.97 8.41
CA VAL A 148 -4.26 40.23 8.04
C VAL A 148 -5.17 41.44 8.28
N PHE A 149 -6.48 41.32 8.01
CA PHE A 149 -7.43 42.40 8.25
C PHE A 149 -7.73 42.66 9.75
N GLN A 150 -7.70 41.62 10.60
CA GLN A 150 -7.89 41.81 12.05
C GLN A 150 -6.71 42.56 12.68
N ARG A 151 -5.47 42.26 12.26
CA ARG A 151 -4.26 42.95 12.76
C ARG A 151 -4.19 44.43 12.39
N MET A 152 -4.76 44.82 11.24
CA MET A 152 -4.85 46.23 10.83
C MET A 152 -5.93 47.00 11.61
N ALA A 153 -7.05 46.34 11.95
CA ALA A 153 -8.11 46.96 12.76
C ALA A 153 -7.65 47.21 14.21
N ASP A 154 -6.81 46.33 14.76
CA ASP A 154 -6.30 46.45 16.14
C ASP A 154 -5.16 47.47 16.29
N THR A 155 -4.61 48.01 15.19
CA THR A 155 -3.52 49.03 15.23
C THR A 155 -4.05 50.47 15.11
N VAL A 156 -5.35 50.67 14.92
CA VAL A 156 -5.99 52.00 14.75
C VAL A 156 -6.81 52.41 15.99
N SER A 157 -6.81 51.59 17.04
CA SER A 157 -7.56 51.83 18.30
C SER A 157 -6.69 52.15 19.52
N ASP A 158 -5.39 52.43 19.35
CA ASP A 158 -4.51 52.97 20.41
C ASP A 158 -4.09 54.42 20.09
#